data_AF-A0AAU4RZ56-F1
#
_entry.id   AF-A0AAU4RZ56-F1
#
_cell.length_a   1.000
_cell.length_b   1.000
_cell.length_c   1.000
_cell.angle_alpha   90.00
_cell.angle_beta   90.00
_cell.angle_gamma   90.00
#
_symmetry.space_group_name_H-M   'P 1'
#
loop_
_entity.id
_entity.type
_entity.pdbx_description
1 polymer ?
#
loop_
_entity_poly.entity_id
_entity_poly.type
_entity_poly.pdbx_seq_one_letter_code
_entity_poly.pdbx_strand_id
1 'polypeptide(L)'
;MAYEIPVTQARAELADLINRVVYGGERVVVTRHGKPLVALVSAADLERLEQLADPADVPEEQVISAVSSVREVASAPRERRRFGIAAEHRGPGAS
;
A
#
# COMPACT_ATOMS: atom_id res chain seq x y z
N MET A 1 6.62 13.35 -9.79
CA MET A 1 8.05 13.02 -9.98
C MET A 1 8.21 11.53 -9.74
N ALA A 2 9.08 10.85 -10.50
CA ALA A 2 9.37 9.43 -10.29
C ALA A 2 10.65 9.29 -9.46
N TYR A 3 10.62 8.52 -8.38
CA TYR A 3 11.81 8.18 -7.61
C TYR A 3 12.00 6.67 -7.54
N GLU A 4 13.26 6.26 -7.40
CA GLU A 4 13.65 4.85 -7.40
C GLU A 4 13.80 4.31 -5.98
N ILE A 5 13.38 3.06 -5.77
CA ILE A 5 13.50 2.37 -4.48
C ILE A 5 13.91 0.90 -4.70
N PRO A 6 14.87 0.36 -3.95
CA PRO A 6 15.21 -1.05 -4.03
C PRO A 6 14.04 -1.95 -3.60
N VAL A 7 13.87 -3.11 -4.24
CA VAL A 7 12.80 -4.08 -3.94
C VAL A 7 12.75 -4.49 -2.45
N THR A 8 13.91 -4.54 -1.79
CA THR A 8 13.99 -4.86 -0.36
C THR A 8 13.32 -3.80 0.51
N GLN A 9 13.54 -2.52 0.18
CA GLN A 9 12.92 -1.41 0.90
C GLN A 9 11.45 -1.26 0.53
N ALA A 10 11.12 -1.41 -0.76
CA ALA A 10 9.74 -1.37 -1.22
C ALA A 10 8.82 -2.38 -0.51
N ARG A 11 9.35 -3.57 -0.19
CA ARG A 11 8.63 -4.58 0.58
C ARG A 11 8.35 -4.14 2.03
N ALA A 12 9.31 -3.46 2.66
CA ALA A 12 9.18 -3.02 4.05
C ALA A 12 8.19 -1.85 4.20
N GLU A 13 8.13 -0.97 3.20
CA GLU A 13 7.38 0.30 3.24
C GLU A 13 6.15 0.28 2.30
N LEU A 14 5.68 -0.90 1.89
CA LEU A 14 4.68 -1.04 0.82
C LEU A 14 3.41 -0.23 1.08
N ALA A 15 2.91 -0.24 2.33
CA ALA A 15 1.70 0.49 2.69
C ALA A 15 1.85 2.01 2.50
N ASP A 16 2.99 2.57 2.90
CA ASP A 16 3.28 3.99 2.76
C ASP A 16 3.46 4.38 1.29
N LEU A 17 4.11 3.52 0.51
CA LEU A 17 4.26 3.71 -0.94
C LEU A 17 2.89 3.74 -1.64
N ILE A 18 1.98 2.84 -1.28
CA ILE A 18 0.62 2.82 -1.83
C ILE A 18 -0.10 4.13 -1.49
N ASN A 19 -0.08 4.55 -0.22
CA ASN A 19 -0.75 5.79 0.20
C ASN A 19 -0.20 7.02 -0.54
N ARG A 20 1.12 7.09 -0.73
CA ARG A 20 1.77 8.18 -1.47
C ARG A 20 1.43 8.17 -2.95
N VAL A 21 1.33 7.01 -3.58
CA VAL A 21 0.93 6.90 -4.98
C VAL A 21 -0.55 7.27 -5.18
N VAL A 22 -1.43 6.81 -4.28
CA VAL A 22 -2.88 7.05 -4.39
C VAL A 22 -3.23 8.50 -4.05
N TYR A 23 -2.73 9.02 -2.92
CA TYR A 23 -3.14 10.34 -2.40
C TYR A 23 -2.13 11.45 -2.71
N GLY A 24 -0.86 11.12 -2.85
CA GLY A 24 0.21 12.08 -3.16
C GLY A 24 0.44 12.29 -4.66
N GLY A 25 -0.18 11.49 -5.52
CA GLY A 25 0.05 11.55 -6.98
C GLY A 25 1.50 11.25 -7.38
N GLU A 26 2.22 10.54 -6.52
CA GLU A 26 3.60 10.16 -6.75
C GLU A 26 3.68 8.92 -7.66
N ARG A 27 4.82 8.75 -8.36
CA ARG A 27 5.12 7.55 -9.14
C ARG A 27 6.40 6.95 -8.60
N VAL A 28 6.44 5.64 -8.42
CA VAL A 28 7.58 4.97 -7.77
C VAL A 28 8.12 3.88 -8.68
N VAL A 29 9.43 3.86 -8.89
CA VAL A 29 10.10 2.80 -9.67
C VAL A 29 10.82 1.86 -8.71
N VAL A 30 10.38 0.62 -8.65
CA VAL A 30 11.02 -0.43 -7.87
C VAL A 30 12.16 -1.03 -8.67
N THR A 31 13.36 -1.04 -8.09
CA THR A 31 14.56 -1.55 -8.74
C THR A 31 15.05 -2.84 -8.08
N ARG A 32 15.69 -3.70 -8.88
CA ARG A 32 16.45 -4.86 -8.40
C ARG A 32 17.88 -4.74 -8.91
N HIS A 33 18.85 -4.72 -7.99
CA HIS A 33 20.27 -4.49 -8.32
C HIS A 33 20.49 -3.22 -9.18
N GLY A 34 19.74 -2.14 -8.89
CA GLY A 34 19.82 -0.87 -9.62
C GLY A 34 19.16 -0.88 -11.01
N LYS A 35 18.53 -1.98 -11.43
CA LYS A 35 17.75 -2.04 -12.67
C LYS A 35 16.26 -1.83 -12.38
N PRO A 36 15.56 -0.96 -13.13
CA PRO A 36 14.11 -0.78 -12.99
C PRO A 36 13.40 -2.09 -13.31
N LEU A 37 12.47 -2.49 -12.45
CA LEU A 37 11.72 -3.75 -12.58
C LEU A 37 10.21 -3.52 -12.66
N VAL A 38 9.67 -2.68 -11.78
CA VAL A 38 8.23 -2.40 -11.68
C VAL A 38 8.02 -0.91 -11.43
N ALA A 39 6.95 -0.34 -11.97
CA ALA A 39 6.48 1.00 -11.61
C ALA A 39 5.15 0.91 -10.85
N LEU A 40 5.05 1.60 -9.72
CA LEU A 40 3.81 1.80 -8.99
C LEU A 40 3.20 3.14 -9.41
N VAL A 41 1.98 3.09 -9.91
CA VAL A 41 1.19 4.25 -10.35
C VAL A 41 -0.24 4.14 -9.80
N SER A 42 -0.97 5.25 -9.80
CA SER A 42 -2.38 5.24 -9.39
C SER A 42 -3.24 4.54 -10.45
N ALA A 43 -4.41 4.05 -10.05
CA ALA A 43 -5.35 3.41 -10.97
C ALA A 43 -5.76 4.35 -12.12
N ALA A 44 -5.99 5.63 -11.82
CA ALA A 44 -6.33 6.63 -12.83
C ALA A 44 -5.18 6.87 -13.84
N ASP A 45 -3.92 6.81 -13.40
CA ASP A 45 -2.77 6.90 -14.30
C ASP A 45 -2.60 5.63 -15.13
N LEU A 46 -2.85 4.44 -14.55
CA LEU A 46 -2.86 3.18 -15.29
C LEU A 46 -3.90 3.20 -16.41
N GLU A 47 -5.14 3.60 -16.12
CA GLU A 47 -6.22 3.69 -17.13
C GLU A 47 -5.85 4.64 -18.28
N ARG A 48 -5.20 5.77 -17.97
CA ARG A 48 -4.71 6.70 -19.01
C ARG A 48 -3.60 6.09 -19.85
N LEU A 49 -2.68 5.34 -19.24
CA LEU A 49 -1.61 4.65 -19.96
C LEU A 49 -2.18 3.56 -20.88
N GLU A 50 -3.16 2.80 -20.42
CA GLU A 50 -3.85 1.78 -21.22
C GLU A 50 -4.61 2.38 -22.41
N GLN A 51 -5.23 3.56 -22.24
CA GLN A 51 -5.91 4.28 -23.33
C GLN A 51 -4.93 4.81 -24.39
N LEU A 52 -3.69 5.11 -23.99
CA LEU A 52 -2.63 5.61 -24.87
C LEU A 52 -1.80 4.49 -25.50
N ALA A 53 -1.87 3.27 -24.96
CA ALA A 53 -1.16 2.13 -25.50
C ALA A 53 -1.83 1.66 -26.80
N ASP A 54 -1.10 1.78 -27.92
CA ASP A 54 -1.51 1.16 -29.17
C ASP A 54 -1.26 -0.36 -29.05
N PRO A 55 -2.25 -1.24 -29.33
CA PRO A 55 -2.07 -2.68 -29.27
C PRO A 55 -0.92 -3.22 -30.15
N ALA A 56 -0.42 -2.43 -31.10
CA ALA A 56 0.73 -2.79 -31.93
C ALA A 56 2.11 -2.60 -31.25
N ASP A 57 2.18 -1.90 -30.11
CA ASP A 57 3.44 -1.43 -29.50
C ASP A 57 3.82 -2.17 -28.20
N VAL A 58 3.17 -3.30 -27.90
CA VAL A 58 3.45 -4.12 -26.72
C VAL A 58 4.40 -5.25 -27.09
N PRO A 59 5.72 -5.16 -26.80
CA PRO A 59 6.59 -6.33 -26.89
C PRO A 59 6.10 -7.41 -25.90
N GLU A 60 6.09 -8.67 -26.34
CA GLU A 60 5.53 -9.85 -25.64
C GLU A 60 6.26 -10.25 -24.34
N GLU A 61 6.83 -9.30 -23.60
CA GLU A 61 7.65 -9.59 -22.44
C GLU A 61 6.82 -9.57 -21.15
N GLN A 62 6.18 -10.73 -20.91
CA GLN A 62 5.78 -11.27 -19.60
C GLN A 62 5.11 -10.26 -18.65
N VAL A 63 3.86 -9.92 -18.94
CA VAL A 63 2.96 -9.24 -18.01
C VAL A 63 2.66 -10.16 -16.82
N ILE A 64 3.40 -10.01 -15.71
CA ILE A 64 3.00 -10.58 -14.43
C ILE A 64 1.99 -9.63 -13.79
N SER A 65 0.72 -9.72 -14.16
CA SER A 65 -0.35 -8.94 -13.50
C SER A 65 -0.80 -9.66 -12.22
N ALA A 66 -0.37 -9.20 -11.06
CA ALA A 66 -1.00 -9.54 -9.78
C ALA A 66 -1.93 -8.40 -9.38
N VAL A 67 -3.17 -8.43 -9.87
CA VAL A 67 -4.24 -7.53 -9.37
C VAL A 67 -4.75 -8.11 -8.06
N SER A 68 -4.12 -7.72 -6.95
CA SER A 68 -4.67 -8.00 -5.62
C SER A 68 -5.80 -6.99 -5.38
N SER A 69 -7.01 -7.36 -5.79
CA SER A 69 -8.21 -6.63 -5.37
C SER A 69 -8.29 -6.69 -3.85
N VAL A 70 -8.03 -5.57 -3.18
CA VAL A 70 -8.27 -5.44 -1.74
C VAL A 70 -9.78 -5.46 -1.56
N ARG A 71 -10.34 -6.64 -1.28
CA ARG A 71 -11.67 -6.71 -0.69
C ARG A 71 -11.58 -6.02 0.67
N GLU A 72 -12.40 -4.99 0.90
CA GLU A 72 -12.66 -4.52 2.25
C GLU A 72 -13.18 -5.71 3.07
N VAL A 73 -12.30 -6.29 3.87
CA VAL A 73 -12.70 -7.33 4.80
C VAL A 73 -13.39 -6.58 5.94
N ALA A 74 -14.71 -6.72 6.02
CA ALA A 74 -15.49 -6.18 7.13
C ALA A 74 -14.81 -6.57 8.44
N SER A 75 -14.53 -5.56 9.29
CA SER A 75 -13.89 -5.79 10.59
C SER A 75 -14.65 -6.86 11.36
N ALA A 76 -13.94 -7.92 11.77
CA ALA A 76 -14.53 -8.97 12.60
C ALA A 76 -15.17 -8.36 13.86
N PRO A 77 -16.28 -8.92 14.36
CA PRO A 77 -16.92 -8.39 15.57
C PRO A 77 -15.92 -8.46 16.71
N ARG A 78 -15.61 -7.31 17.32
CA ARG A 78 -14.76 -7.24 18.51
C ARG A 78 -15.37 -8.14 19.57
N GLU A 79 -14.73 -9.28 19.85
CA GLU A 79 -15.04 -10.08 21.02
C GLU A 79 -14.72 -9.19 22.22
N ARG A 80 -15.77 -8.65 22.86
CA ARG A 80 -15.68 -7.87 24.09
C ARG A 80 -15.25 -8.81 25.21
N ARG A 81 -13.97 -9.19 25.25
CA ARG A 81 -13.38 -9.71 26.47
C ARG A 81 -13.50 -8.59 27.49
N ARG A 82 -14.36 -8.78 28.49
CA ARG A 82 -14.44 -7.91 29.66
C ARG A 82 -13.11 -8.05 30.37
N PHE A 83 -12.15 -7.20 30.03
CA PHE A 83 -10.97 -7.03 30.87
C PHE A 83 -11.50 -6.48 32.19
N GLY A 84 -11.44 -7.29 33.24
CA GLY A 84 -11.87 -6.95 34.60
C GLY A 84 -10.91 -5.97 35.24
N ILE A 85 -10.73 -4.80 34.63
CA ILE A 85 -9.86 -3.74 35.13
C ILE A 85 -10.74 -2.81 35.95
N ALA A 86 -10.82 -3.06 37.25
CA ALA A 86 -11.34 -2.10 38.21
C ALA A 86 -10.19 -1.20 38.65
N ALA A 87 -10.29 0.11 38.42
CA ALA A 87 -9.40 1.08 39.02
C ALA A 87 -10.01 1.52 40.36
N GLU A 88 -9.44 1.11 41.48
CA GLU A 88 -9.84 1.61 42.79
C GLU A 88 -9.18 2.97 43.05
N HIS A 89 -10.00 4.02 43.07
CA HIS A 89 -9.57 5.35 43.46
C HIS A 89 -9.54 5.46 44.99
N ARG A 90 -8.36 5.27 45.60
CA ARG A 90 -8.15 5.65 47.01
C ARG A 90 -8.06 7.18 47.09
N GLY A 91 -9.15 7.82 47.50
CA GLY A 91 -9.18 9.26 47.75
C GLY A 91 -8.25 9.67 48.90
N PRO A 92 -7.67 10.88 48.87
CA PRO A 92 -6.81 11.36 49.93
C PRO A 92 -7.68 11.93 51.07
N GLY A 93 -7.66 11.28 52.23
CA GLY A 93 -8.34 11.82 53.41
C GLY A 93 -8.72 10.76 54.42
N ALA A 94 -7.75 10.30 55.21
CA ALA A 94 -8.02 9.80 56.55
C ALA A 94 -7.14 10.64 57.50
N SER A 95 -7.82 11.44 58.32
CA SER A 95 -7.27 12.21 59.44
C SER A 95 -6.70 11.30 60.53
#